data_AF-A0A9P3G7H3-F1
#
_entry.id   AF-A0A9P3G7H3-F1
#
_cell.length_a   1.000
_cell.length_b   1.000
_cell.length_c   1.000
_cell.angle_alpha   90.00
_cell.angle_beta   90.00
_cell.angle_gamma   90.00
#
_symmetry.space_group_name_H-M   'P 1'
#
loop_
_entity.id
_entity.type
_entity.pdbx_description
1 polymer ?
#
loop_
_entity_poly.entity_id
_entity_poly.type
_entity_poly.pdbx_seq_one_letter_code
_entity_poly.pdbx_strand_id
1 'polypeptide(L)'
;MDQDPSVSPDLWFDDGNVVLQAENTLFRVYECMLVAQSSVFASIVDTAKAEEQMHGNYPLVQVDDDAEEMHVLLMALFQRNSLSSFTTDEKVLTILLKMSTKYRLQSLQTLVLDTLAPYFPLTLDGWLRKTRRTLDFNPLTRQGALTVFATAAQHSAPWLLPAALLALLHYYAVEAAEVTFGRAKFRGKVVTLPPSLDAALRRGHSALGDIAIKHVYSSLFAPNNRHSGPIDCHRNKEITLYWLRSRRDGVINPFTHRKHMPAWNWEDFCESCLTVLEDDWRQGTRIAWAQLPVAFGLPSWDDLLAQVPAPRRDVITMDVELSEQCPDLWFPDGTIVLRAGTVLFRVYKGILAKQSPFLAELFALPQPPHGETYEGCPVLEIYDAPEDARVFLLALHDPSVLRTVPDDERLTVALLRLSHKYQAHQLRATLLHALAPLFPTTLDGWYGRPHVAGEGLRNPFARKGALIALANAAEHIAPHLLPVVLLSLVPHAAGATLAAPFAHGRAHGAPVVLHPPLERAVLRARTVLGSLGAHKVYPTLEGNMCGRARCERGREATLRSLRGSGKGLMNPFLKTKLQPGWETYEYCAECLYVLEQDFRHGMRWVWERLPEVFDLPSWEVLLEQAKDPDGMK
;
A
#
# COMPACT_ATOMS: atom_id res chain seq x y z
N MET A 1 -34.32 28.48 17.51
CA MET A 1 -35.04 27.71 16.49
C MET A 1 -34.33 26.38 16.41
N ASP A 2 -34.84 25.36 17.11
CA ASP A 2 -34.40 23.99 16.88
C ASP A 2 -34.83 23.65 15.46
N GLN A 3 -33.85 23.56 14.55
CA GLN A 3 -34.08 23.01 13.23
C GLN A 3 -34.33 21.52 13.41
N ASP A 4 -35.36 20.97 12.74
CA ASP A 4 -35.57 19.53 12.74
C ASP A 4 -34.27 18.82 12.31
N PRO A 5 -33.93 17.69 12.95
CA PRO A 5 -32.70 16.99 12.66
C PRO A 5 -32.68 16.49 11.22
N SER A 6 -31.57 16.77 10.54
CA SER A 6 -31.34 16.38 9.15
C SER A 6 -30.95 14.90 9.07
N VAL A 7 -31.41 14.20 8.04
CA VAL A 7 -31.07 12.78 7.83
C VAL A 7 -29.88 12.68 6.87
N SER A 8 -28.91 11.80 7.19
CA SER A 8 -27.82 11.47 6.28
C SER A 8 -28.29 10.49 5.19
N PRO A 9 -28.38 10.89 3.91
CA PRO A 9 -28.92 10.02 2.86
C PRO A 9 -28.03 8.79 2.61
N ASP A 10 -26.72 8.95 2.70
CA ASP A 10 -25.77 7.85 2.48
C ASP A 10 -25.79 6.83 3.63
N LEU A 11 -26.22 7.22 4.82
CA LEU A 11 -26.22 6.39 6.02
C LEU A 11 -27.61 6.27 6.64
N TRP A 12 -28.61 6.26 5.76
CA TRP A 12 -29.96 5.82 6.05
C TRP A 12 -30.19 4.48 5.36
N PHE A 13 -30.39 3.43 6.15
CA PHE A 13 -30.77 2.10 5.66
C PHE A 13 -32.24 1.86 5.97
N ASP A 14 -33.03 1.54 4.95
CA ASP A 14 -34.47 1.33 5.09
C ASP A 14 -34.82 0.15 6.01
N ASP A 15 -33.91 -0.81 6.11
CA ASP A 15 -33.96 -1.99 6.97
C ASP A 15 -33.08 -1.87 8.22
N GLY A 16 -32.53 -0.68 8.53
CA GLY A 16 -31.78 -0.43 9.76
C GLY A 16 -32.66 -0.46 11.02
N ASN A 17 -32.10 -0.90 12.14
CA ASN A 17 -32.84 -1.12 13.40
C ASN A 17 -32.44 -0.18 14.55
N VAL A 18 -31.45 0.69 14.37
CA VAL A 18 -31.02 1.69 15.36
C VAL A 18 -30.77 3.03 14.68
N VAL A 19 -31.08 4.14 15.38
CA VAL A 19 -30.83 5.51 14.91
C VAL A 19 -29.78 6.17 15.80
N LEU A 20 -28.69 6.64 15.20
CA LEU A 20 -27.69 7.48 15.88
C LEU A 20 -27.96 8.95 15.57
N GLN A 21 -27.78 9.81 16.56
CA GLN A 21 -27.82 11.25 16.42
C GLN A 21 -26.49 11.86 16.82
N ALA A 22 -25.82 12.51 15.87
CA ALA A 22 -24.65 13.34 16.11
C ALA A 22 -25.01 14.79 15.75
N GLU A 23 -24.91 15.71 16.71
CA GLU A 23 -25.41 17.08 16.57
C GLU A 23 -26.87 17.11 16.04
N ASN A 24 -27.09 17.76 14.89
CA ASN A 24 -28.39 17.83 14.21
C ASN A 24 -28.52 16.86 13.02
N THR A 25 -27.75 15.76 13.03
CA THR A 25 -27.74 14.76 11.94
C THR A 25 -28.09 13.36 12.46
N LEU A 26 -29.02 12.69 11.77
CA LEU A 26 -29.47 11.34 12.06
C LEU A 26 -28.92 10.32 11.06
N PHE A 27 -28.57 9.15 11.59
CA PHE A 27 -28.06 8.00 10.85
C PHE A 27 -28.86 6.76 11.25
N ARG A 28 -29.45 6.04 10.29
CA ARG A 28 -30.20 4.81 10.57
C ARG A 28 -29.40 3.62 10.06
N VAL A 29 -28.89 2.80 10.98
CA VAL A 29 -27.91 1.73 10.72
C VAL A 29 -28.27 0.43 11.45
N TYR A 30 -27.35 -0.54 11.48
CA TYR A 30 -27.55 -1.85 12.10
C TYR A 30 -26.80 -1.97 13.43
N GLU A 31 -27.53 -2.39 14.46
CA GLU A 31 -27.03 -2.52 15.83
C GLU A 31 -25.92 -3.56 15.96
N CYS A 32 -26.13 -4.80 15.52
CA CYS A 32 -25.13 -5.85 15.74
C CYS A 32 -23.80 -5.51 15.05
N MET A 33 -23.81 -4.76 13.95
CA MET A 33 -22.59 -4.29 13.29
C MET A 33 -21.79 -3.29 14.15
N LEU A 34 -22.46 -2.41 14.88
CA LEU A 34 -21.81 -1.46 15.80
C LEU A 34 -21.26 -2.17 17.04
N VAL A 35 -22.11 -2.99 17.67
CA VAL A 35 -21.83 -3.65 18.95
C VAL A 35 -20.76 -4.73 18.80
N ALA A 36 -20.76 -5.48 17.68
CA ALA A 36 -19.75 -6.50 17.43
C ALA A 36 -18.33 -5.95 17.32
N GLN A 37 -18.18 -4.69 16.90
CA GLN A 37 -16.87 -4.07 16.66
C GLN A 37 -16.43 -3.09 17.76
N SER A 38 -17.35 -2.67 18.62
CA SER A 38 -17.09 -1.66 19.65
C SER A 38 -17.81 -1.95 20.95
N SER A 39 -17.04 -2.16 22.01
CA SER A 39 -17.57 -2.21 23.38
C SER A 39 -18.18 -0.87 23.82
N VAL A 40 -17.77 0.24 23.21
CA VAL A 40 -18.29 1.58 23.52
C VAL A 40 -19.69 1.72 22.94
N PHE A 41 -19.89 1.37 21.67
CA PHE A 41 -21.23 1.36 21.10
C PHE A 41 -22.15 0.36 21.80
N ALA A 42 -21.65 -0.82 22.21
CA ALA A 42 -22.39 -1.76 23.05
C ALA A 42 -23.00 -1.06 24.28
N SER A 43 -22.14 -0.39 25.07
CA SER A 43 -22.58 0.31 26.27
C SER A 43 -23.54 1.46 25.99
N ILE A 44 -23.33 2.24 24.93
CA ILE A 44 -24.19 3.39 24.62
C ILE A 44 -25.57 2.93 24.14
N VAL A 45 -25.63 1.88 23.30
CA VAL A 45 -26.89 1.30 22.82
C VAL A 45 -27.69 0.72 23.98
N ASP A 46 -27.05 -0.02 24.89
CA ASP A 46 -27.70 -0.59 26.07
C ASP A 46 -28.29 0.51 26.96
N THR A 47 -27.56 1.59 27.20
CA THR A 47 -28.05 2.75 27.97
C THR A 47 -29.24 3.41 27.29
N ALA A 48 -29.16 3.69 25.98
CA ALA A 48 -30.25 4.33 25.24
C ALA A 48 -31.55 3.50 25.27
N LYS A 49 -31.42 2.17 25.17
CA LYS A 49 -32.54 1.24 25.30
C LYS A 49 -33.12 1.23 26.72
N ALA A 50 -32.26 1.23 27.75
CA ALA A 50 -32.71 1.26 29.14
C ALA A 50 -33.44 2.56 29.51
N GLU A 51 -33.08 3.67 28.85
CA GLU A 51 -33.73 4.97 29.00
C GLU A 51 -34.94 5.17 28.08
N GLU A 52 -35.32 4.16 27.29
CA GLU A 52 -36.42 4.22 26.31
C GLU A 52 -36.31 5.43 25.36
N GLN A 53 -35.08 5.83 25.00
CA GLN A 53 -34.86 6.89 24.02
C GLN A 53 -35.23 6.37 22.62
N MET A 54 -36.19 7.02 21.96
CA MET A 54 -36.75 6.55 20.69
C MET A 54 -36.81 7.64 19.63
N HIS A 55 -36.57 7.25 18.37
CA HIS A 55 -36.85 8.05 17.18
C HIS A 55 -37.80 7.26 16.28
N GLY A 56 -39.07 7.65 16.27
CA GLY A 56 -40.13 6.82 15.72
C GLY A 56 -40.24 5.50 16.48
N ASN A 57 -40.01 4.38 15.81
CA ASN A 57 -40.07 3.04 16.40
C ASN A 57 -38.68 2.42 16.66
N TYR A 58 -37.61 3.21 16.54
CA TYR A 58 -36.23 2.72 16.67
C TYR A 58 -35.55 3.34 17.89
N PRO A 59 -34.69 2.58 18.61
CA PRO A 59 -33.84 3.14 19.64
C PRO A 59 -33.00 4.30 19.11
N LEU A 60 -33.03 5.42 19.82
CA LEU A 60 -32.28 6.64 19.51
C LEU A 60 -31.02 6.71 20.39
N VAL A 61 -29.87 6.69 19.75
CA VAL A 61 -28.55 6.77 20.40
C VAL A 61 -27.96 8.14 20.13
N GLN A 62 -27.91 9.00 21.15
CA GLN A 62 -27.27 10.31 21.05
C GLN A 62 -25.76 10.19 21.30
N VAL A 63 -24.96 10.81 20.45
CA VAL A 63 -23.49 10.88 20.57
C VAL A 63 -23.02 12.33 20.52
N ASP A 64 -22.02 12.65 21.35
CA ASP A 64 -21.47 14.01 21.48
C ASP A 64 -20.47 14.40 20.38
N ASP A 65 -20.34 13.59 19.32
CA ASP A 65 -19.39 13.82 18.24
C ASP A 65 -19.93 14.78 17.18
N ASP A 66 -19.00 15.42 16.46
CA ASP A 66 -19.28 16.19 15.26
C ASP A 66 -19.94 15.30 14.20
N ALA A 67 -20.96 15.84 13.51
CA ALA A 67 -21.74 15.07 12.55
C ALA A 67 -20.91 14.59 11.34
N GLU A 68 -19.92 15.36 10.90
CA GLU A 68 -19.04 14.98 9.80
C GLU A 68 -18.08 13.86 10.23
N GLU A 69 -17.53 13.94 11.44
CA GLU A 69 -16.67 12.89 11.97
C GLU A 69 -17.41 11.56 12.17
N MET A 70 -18.64 11.62 12.69
CA MET A 70 -19.50 10.44 12.83
C MET A 70 -19.90 9.87 11.47
N HIS A 71 -20.23 10.72 10.51
CA HIS A 71 -20.51 10.30 9.14
C HIS A 71 -19.32 9.55 8.53
N VAL A 72 -18.10 10.06 8.65
CA VAL A 72 -16.88 9.41 8.16
C VAL A 72 -16.65 8.04 8.84
N LEU A 73 -16.84 7.96 10.16
CA LEU A 73 -16.73 6.71 10.91
C LEU A 73 -17.73 5.66 10.41
N LEU A 74 -19.01 6.05 10.31
CA LEU A 74 -20.09 5.15 9.89
C LEU A 74 -19.96 4.76 8.41
N MET A 75 -19.47 5.65 7.54
CA MET A 75 -19.13 5.29 6.16
C MET A 75 -18.04 4.22 6.12
N ALA A 76 -17.00 4.33 6.95
CA ALA A 76 -15.97 3.30 7.07
C ALA A 76 -16.50 1.97 7.64
N LEU A 77 -17.56 2.01 8.46
CA LEU A 77 -18.19 0.81 9.04
C LEU A 77 -19.27 0.18 8.15
N PHE A 78 -19.98 0.92 7.31
CA PHE A 78 -21.14 0.39 6.57
C PHE A 78 -20.98 0.45 5.04
N GLN A 79 -20.16 1.37 4.52
CA GLN A 79 -19.86 1.54 3.10
C GLN A 79 -18.37 1.31 2.82
N ARG A 80 -17.89 0.11 3.18
CA ARG A 80 -16.46 -0.24 3.32
C ARG A 80 -15.66 -0.20 2.03
N ASN A 81 -16.37 -0.40 0.93
CA ASN A 81 -15.87 -0.32 -0.42
C ASN A 81 -15.27 1.09 -0.76
N SER A 82 -15.67 2.14 -0.05
CA SER A 82 -15.09 3.49 -0.15
C SER A 82 -13.74 3.65 0.57
N LEU A 83 -13.26 2.64 1.31
CA LEU A 83 -12.01 2.72 2.09
C LEU A 83 -10.78 3.04 1.23
N SER A 84 -10.69 2.54 -0.01
CA SER A 84 -9.59 2.91 -0.91
C SER A 84 -9.60 4.41 -1.24
N SER A 85 -10.77 5.02 -1.44
CA SER A 85 -10.90 6.47 -1.57
C SER A 85 -10.51 7.21 -0.27
N PHE A 86 -10.92 6.67 0.88
CA PHE A 86 -10.61 7.22 2.21
C PHE A 86 -9.12 7.16 2.57
N THR A 87 -8.40 6.14 2.08
CA THR A 87 -6.95 6.00 2.31
C THR A 87 -6.11 7.05 1.58
N THR A 88 -6.71 7.78 0.65
CA THR A 88 -6.04 8.87 -0.09
C THR A 88 -6.42 10.27 0.40
N ASP A 89 -7.36 10.39 1.34
CA ASP A 89 -7.80 11.68 1.88
C ASP A 89 -7.19 11.93 3.27
N GLU A 90 -6.34 12.95 3.34
CA GLU A 90 -5.67 13.46 4.54
C GLU A 90 -6.61 13.76 5.72
N LYS A 91 -7.81 14.30 5.45
CA LYS A 91 -8.81 14.61 6.48
C LYS A 91 -9.44 13.34 7.01
N VAL A 92 -9.84 12.45 6.10
CA VAL A 92 -10.52 11.20 6.44
C VAL A 92 -9.62 10.29 7.27
N LEU A 93 -8.36 10.09 6.88
CA LEU A 93 -7.39 9.31 7.66
C LEU A 93 -7.23 9.83 9.09
N THR A 94 -7.20 11.15 9.25
CA THR A 94 -7.04 11.76 10.57
C THR A 94 -8.29 11.59 11.43
N ILE A 95 -9.49 11.75 10.86
CA ILE A 95 -10.76 11.49 11.53
C ILE A 95 -10.86 10.02 11.93
N LEU A 96 -10.56 9.09 11.01
CA LEU A 96 -10.65 7.66 11.29
C LEU A 96 -9.65 7.23 12.37
N LEU A 97 -8.43 7.78 12.40
CA LEU A 97 -7.48 7.51 13.49
C LEU A 97 -8.05 7.93 14.85
N LYS A 98 -8.62 9.14 14.93
CA LYS A 98 -9.24 9.68 16.15
C LYS A 98 -10.46 8.84 16.58
N MET A 99 -11.40 8.66 15.66
CA MET A 99 -12.70 8.03 15.94
C MET A 99 -12.58 6.54 16.22
N SER A 100 -11.73 5.82 15.47
CA SER A 100 -11.48 4.39 15.75
C SER A 100 -10.84 4.17 17.11
N THR A 101 -10.02 5.12 17.59
CA THR A 101 -9.46 5.08 18.95
C THR A 101 -10.53 5.38 19.99
N LYS A 102 -11.30 6.46 19.82
CA LYS A 102 -12.38 6.87 20.75
C LYS A 102 -13.38 5.74 20.99
N TYR A 103 -13.84 5.12 19.90
CA TYR A 103 -14.83 4.05 19.94
C TYR A 103 -14.23 2.64 20.08
N ARG A 104 -12.90 2.51 20.27
CA ARG A 104 -12.19 1.22 20.41
C ARG A 104 -12.47 0.23 19.27
N LEU A 105 -12.56 0.75 18.04
CA LEU A 105 -12.76 -0.03 16.81
C LEU A 105 -11.42 -0.61 16.33
N GLN A 106 -10.95 -1.66 17.00
CA GLN A 106 -9.59 -2.19 16.83
C GLN A 106 -9.26 -2.58 15.38
N SER A 107 -10.19 -3.24 14.68
CA SER A 107 -9.98 -3.68 13.28
C SER A 107 -9.82 -2.49 12.33
N LEU A 108 -10.66 -1.46 12.50
CA LEU A 108 -10.56 -0.23 11.72
C LEU A 108 -9.30 0.57 12.06
N GLN A 109 -8.95 0.67 13.34
CA GLN A 109 -7.72 1.34 13.78
C GLN A 109 -6.48 0.68 13.18
N THR A 110 -6.44 -0.65 13.16
CA THR A 110 -5.33 -1.41 12.56
C THR A 110 -5.20 -1.11 11.07
N LEU A 111 -6.32 -1.06 10.33
CA LEU A 111 -6.32 -0.71 8.91
C LEU A 111 -5.79 0.72 8.67
N VAL A 112 -6.22 1.69 9.48
CA VAL A 112 -5.75 3.08 9.38
C VAL A 112 -4.24 3.16 9.66
N LEU A 113 -3.75 2.46 10.68
CA LEU A 113 -2.32 2.42 11.01
C LEU A 113 -1.48 1.78 9.90
N ASP A 114 -1.94 0.68 9.31
CA ASP A 114 -1.26 0.03 8.18
C ASP A 114 -1.20 0.97 6.96
N THR A 115 -2.25 1.76 6.75
CA THR A 115 -2.28 2.79 5.69
C THR A 115 -1.30 3.93 5.96
N LEU A 116 -1.11 4.30 7.23
CA LEU A 116 -0.21 5.39 7.63
C LEU A 116 1.27 4.96 7.70
N ALA A 117 1.55 3.67 7.88
CA ALA A 117 2.90 3.15 8.09
C ALA A 117 3.90 3.50 6.97
N PRO A 118 3.54 3.47 5.66
CA PRO A 118 4.43 3.92 4.60
C PRO A 118 4.77 5.43 4.66
N TYR A 119 3.87 6.24 5.23
CA TYR A 119 4.04 7.69 5.31
C TYR A 119 4.84 8.11 6.55
N PHE A 120 4.64 7.41 7.67
CA PHE A 120 5.29 7.66 8.96
C PHE A 120 5.98 6.38 9.48
N PRO A 121 7.09 5.96 8.84
CA PRO A 121 7.74 4.72 9.20
C PRO A 121 8.34 4.79 10.60
N LEU A 122 8.30 3.66 11.30
CA LEU A 122 8.84 3.49 12.66
C LEU A 122 10.33 3.11 12.67
N THR A 123 10.87 2.72 11.50
CA THR A 123 12.27 2.27 11.35
C THR A 123 13.05 3.19 10.42
N LEU A 124 14.36 3.29 10.67
CA LEU A 124 15.26 4.05 9.81
C LEU A 124 15.21 3.55 8.36
N ASP A 125 15.24 2.23 8.16
CA ASP A 125 15.20 1.67 6.81
C ASP A 125 13.89 1.99 6.09
N GLY A 126 12.76 2.00 6.81
CA GLY A 126 11.48 2.48 6.28
C GLY A 126 11.55 3.95 5.85
N TRP A 127 12.16 4.81 6.67
CA TRP A 127 12.35 6.23 6.37
C TRP A 127 13.27 6.47 5.18
N LEU A 128 14.43 5.81 5.13
CA LEU A 128 15.42 5.97 4.06
C LEU A 128 14.93 5.43 2.71
N ARG A 129 14.06 4.42 2.71
CA ARG A 129 13.44 3.88 1.49
C ARG A 129 12.29 4.71 0.96
N LYS A 130 11.84 5.73 1.69
CA LYS A 130 10.84 6.69 1.21
C LYS A 130 11.43 7.45 0.01
N THR A 131 11.19 6.95 -1.20
CA THR A 131 11.53 7.63 -2.45
C THR A 131 10.88 9.03 -2.49
N ARG A 132 11.48 10.01 -3.16
CA ARG A 132 10.80 11.30 -3.42
C ARG A 132 9.39 11.12 -4.02
N ARG A 133 9.15 10.04 -4.76
CA ARG A 133 7.83 9.68 -5.32
C ARG A 133 6.78 9.23 -4.30
N THR A 134 7.17 8.67 -3.15
CA THR A 134 6.20 8.42 -2.06
C THR A 134 5.80 9.71 -1.35
N LEU A 135 6.49 10.84 -1.57
CA LEU A 135 6.00 12.17 -1.20
C LEU A 135 4.98 12.68 -2.22
N ASP A 136 5.14 12.39 -3.52
CA ASP A 136 4.18 12.81 -4.56
C ASP A 136 2.77 12.18 -4.39
N PHE A 137 2.67 11.05 -3.67
CA PHE A 137 1.41 10.36 -3.33
C PHE A 137 1.11 10.31 -1.83
N ASN A 138 1.86 11.02 -0.98
CA ASN A 138 1.51 11.11 0.44
C ASN A 138 0.40 12.17 0.61
N PRO A 139 -0.81 11.78 1.03
CA PRO A 139 -1.88 12.75 1.24
C PRO A 139 -1.49 13.73 2.36
N LEU A 140 -0.71 13.29 3.35
CA LEU A 140 -0.24 14.12 4.46
C LEU A 140 1.10 14.80 4.13
N THR A 141 1.17 15.53 3.02
CA THR A 141 2.35 16.34 2.66
C THR A 141 2.24 17.77 3.15
N ARG A 142 1.05 18.38 3.05
CA ARG A 142 0.87 19.81 3.35
C ARG A 142 1.01 20.07 4.85
N GLN A 143 1.65 21.20 5.21
CA GLN A 143 1.83 21.63 6.60
C GLN A 143 0.52 21.58 7.41
N GLY A 144 -0.58 22.10 6.86
CA GLY A 144 -1.89 22.07 7.53
C GLY A 144 -2.40 20.66 7.81
N ALA A 145 -2.24 19.74 6.86
CA ALA A 145 -2.65 18.35 7.01
C ALA A 145 -1.81 17.63 8.06
N LEU A 146 -0.49 17.82 8.03
CA LEU A 146 0.44 17.29 9.04
C LEU A 146 0.17 17.86 10.44
N THR A 147 -0.22 19.13 10.56
CA THR A 147 -0.58 19.74 11.84
C THR A 147 -1.81 19.08 12.45
N VAL A 148 -2.87 18.88 11.65
CA VAL A 148 -4.11 18.21 12.12
C VAL A 148 -3.81 16.76 12.47
N PHE A 149 -3.03 16.06 11.63
CA PHE A 149 -2.60 14.69 11.88
C PHE A 149 -1.79 14.56 13.17
N ALA A 150 -0.75 15.37 13.38
CA ALA A 150 0.09 15.31 14.58
C ALA A 150 -0.73 15.57 15.85
N THR A 151 -1.71 16.48 15.78
CA THR A 151 -2.64 16.75 16.89
C THR A 151 -3.49 15.52 17.22
N ALA A 152 -4.04 14.83 16.22
CA ALA A 152 -4.81 13.61 16.44
C ALA A 152 -3.93 12.43 16.93
N ALA A 153 -2.74 12.27 16.33
CA ALA A 153 -1.78 11.23 16.66
C ALA A 153 -1.24 11.35 18.08
N GLN A 154 -1.16 12.57 18.64
CA GLN A 154 -0.72 12.79 20.02
C GLN A 154 -1.54 11.99 21.05
N HIS A 155 -2.83 11.79 20.79
CA HIS A 155 -3.72 11.04 21.68
C HIS A 155 -4.04 9.64 21.16
N SER A 156 -3.95 9.43 19.84
CA SER A 156 -4.44 8.20 19.20
C SER A 156 -3.34 7.22 18.81
N ALA A 157 -2.14 7.73 18.47
CA ALA A 157 -1.00 6.94 18.01
C ALA A 157 0.32 7.70 18.21
N PRO A 158 0.77 7.91 19.47
CA PRO A 158 1.94 8.74 19.78
C PRO A 158 3.24 8.22 19.16
N TRP A 159 3.34 6.92 18.86
CA TRP A 159 4.49 6.31 18.18
C TRP A 159 4.68 6.78 16.73
N LEU A 160 3.67 7.39 16.09
CA LEU A 160 3.80 8.00 14.77
C LEU A 160 4.36 9.43 14.83
N LEU A 161 4.37 10.06 16.01
CA LEU A 161 4.81 11.45 16.17
C LEU A 161 6.26 11.70 15.76
N PRO A 162 7.27 10.87 16.09
CA PRO A 162 8.66 11.17 15.72
C PRO A 162 8.85 11.40 14.22
N ALA A 163 8.24 10.55 13.38
CA ALA A 163 8.27 10.68 11.93
C ALA A 163 7.42 11.86 11.43
N ALA A 164 6.25 12.11 12.03
CA ALA A 164 5.38 13.22 11.66
C ALA A 164 5.98 14.60 12.00
N LEU A 165 6.60 14.73 13.18
CA LEU A 165 7.32 15.93 13.60
C LEU A 165 8.56 16.15 12.72
N LEU A 166 9.29 15.09 12.39
CA LEU A 166 10.41 15.17 11.43
C LEU A 166 9.95 15.63 10.05
N ALA A 167 8.76 15.21 9.59
CA ALA A 167 8.17 15.71 8.34
C ALA A 167 7.76 17.19 8.45
N LEU A 168 7.19 17.62 9.58
CA LEU A 168 6.84 19.03 9.84
C LEU A 168 8.06 19.95 9.87
N LEU A 169 9.24 19.46 10.30
CA LEU A 169 10.48 20.23 10.24
C LEU A 169 10.85 20.68 8.82
N HIS A 170 10.37 20.01 7.76
CA HIS A 170 10.58 20.49 6.39
C HIS A 170 9.96 21.86 6.11
N TYR A 171 8.89 22.21 6.84
CA TYR A 171 8.21 23.50 6.74
C TYR A 171 8.79 24.55 7.69
N TYR A 172 9.77 24.16 8.50
CA TYR A 172 10.51 25.06 9.36
C TYR A 172 11.45 25.87 8.45
N ALA A 173 11.14 27.17 8.26
CA ALA A 173 11.85 28.19 7.45
C ALA A 173 11.48 28.36 5.96
N VAL A 174 10.46 29.18 5.68
CA VAL A 174 10.31 29.85 4.37
C VAL A 174 10.22 31.37 4.47
N GLU A 175 9.46 31.99 5.37
CA GLU A 175 9.41 33.47 5.55
C GLU A 175 8.45 33.77 6.72
N ALA A 176 8.98 34.32 7.82
CA ALA A 176 8.30 34.86 9.03
C ALA A 176 8.96 34.33 10.32
N ALA A 177 10.21 34.74 10.55
CA ALA A 177 10.72 34.87 11.90
C ALA A 177 9.88 35.98 12.57
N GLU A 178 8.76 35.59 13.21
CA GLU A 178 8.23 36.14 14.47
C GLU A 178 6.75 35.79 14.72
N VAL A 179 5.95 35.32 13.75
CA VAL A 179 4.52 35.09 13.98
C VAL A 179 4.02 33.81 13.30
N THR A 180 3.92 32.72 14.06
CA THR A 180 3.00 31.57 13.86
C THR A 180 3.44 30.38 12.96
N PHE A 181 4.59 29.74 13.21
CA PHE A 181 4.88 28.40 12.66
C PHE A 181 3.79 27.36 13.02
N GLY A 182 3.26 27.45 14.25
CA GLY A 182 2.15 26.63 14.69
C GLY A 182 0.86 26.84 13.89
N ARG A 183 0.70 27.90 13.09
CA ARG A 183 -0.50 28.12 12.26
C ARG A 183 -0.27 27.67 10.83
N ALA A 184 -1.21 26.90 10.31
CA ALA A 184 -1.29 26.56 8.90
C ALA A 184 -2.74 26.67 8.40
N LYS A 185 -2.95 26.63 7.08
CA LYS A 185 -4.28 26.47 6.50
C LYS A 185 -4.51 25.02 6.11
N PHE A 186 -5.66 24.49 6.49
CA PHE A 186 -6.15 23.17 6.09
C PHE A 186 -7.59 23.30 5.59
N ARG A 187 -7.82 23.00 4.31
CA ARG A 187 -9.11 23.18 3.62
C ARG A 187 -9.77 24.55 3.90
N GLY A 188 -8.98 25.62 3.84
CA GLY A 188 -9.43 26.99 4.07
C GLY A 188 -9.56 27.42 5.54
N LYS A 189 -9.55 26.47 6.50
CA LYS A 189 -9.56 26.76 7.94
C LYS A 189 -8.15 26.94 8.48
N VAL A 190 -7.96 27.86 9.41
CA VAL A 190 -6.69 28.02 10.13
C VAL A 190 -6.61 26.94 11.20
N VAL A 191 -5.54 26.15 11.17
CA VAL A 191 -5.26 25.09 12.15
C VAL A 191 -3.99 25.43 12.91
N THR A 192 -3.99 25.15 14.22
CA THR A 192 -2.88 25.43 15.12
C THR A 192 -2.32 24.18 15.76
N LEU A 193 -1.00 24.02 15.75
CA LEU A 193 -0.32 23.00 16.55
C LEU A 193 -0.55 23.26 18.05
N PRO A 194 -0.83 22.22 18.85
CA PRO A 194 -0.83 22.29 20.30
C PRO A 194 0.50 22.83 20.84
N PRO A 195 0.50 23.61 21.94
CA PRO A 195 1.71 24.16 22.54
C PRO A 195 2.79 23.11 22.86
N SER A 196 2.36 21.90 23.24
CA SER A 196 3.25 20.78 23.52
C SER A 196 4.00 20.28 22.27
N LEU A 197 3.32 20.22 21.11
CA LEU A 197 3.93 19.83 19.84
C LEU A 197 4.77 20.95 19.22
N ASP A 198 4.37 22.22 19.37
CA ASP A 198 5.21 23.36 18.96
C ASP A 198 6.53 23.38 19.73
N ALA A 199 6.49 23.18 21.05
CA ALA A 199 7.68 23.07 21.88
C ALA A 199 8.54 21.86 21.50
N ALA A 200 7.91 20.71 21.17
CA ALA A 200 8.63 19.53 20.69
C ALA A 200 9.40 19.81 19.40
N LEU A 201 8.77 20.45 18.41
CA LEU A 201 9.40 20.79 17.13
C LEU A 201 10.61 21.70 17.30
N ARG A 202 10.52 22.72 18.17
CA ARG A 202 11.66 23.61 18.46
C ARG A 202 12.84 22.87 19.09
N ARG A 203 12.57 21.95 20.03
CA ARG A 203 13.62 21.11 20.63
C ARG A 203 14.25 20.19 19.60
N GLY A 204 13.42 19.49 18.82
CA GLY A 204 13.89 18.58 17.78
C GLY A 204 14.71 19.27 16.71
N HIS A 205 14.32 20.48 16.31
CA HIS A 205 15.08 21.31 15.37
C HIS A 205 16.53 21.55 15.86
N SER A 206 16.71 21.99 17.11
CA SER A 206 18.05 22.21 17.67
C SER A 206 18.82 20.89 17.83
N ALA A 207 18.21 19.90 18.48
CA ALA A 207 18.88 18.66 18.86
C ALA A 207 19.30 17.81 17.64
N LEU A 208 18.48 17.76 16.59
CA LEU A 208 18.82 17.00 15.37
C LEU A 208 19.97 17.64 14.60
N GLY A 209 20.09 18.96 14.62
CA GLY A 209 21.24 19.66 14.04
C GLY A 209 22.54 19.29 14.75
N ASP A 210 22.53 19.29 16.08
CA ASP A 210 23.70 18.90 16.89
C ASP A 210 24.09 17.44 16.65
N ILE A 211 23.11 16.53 16.59
CA ILE A 211 23.34 15.11 16.28
C ILE A 211 23.94 14.97 14.87
N ALA A 212 23.42 15.72 13.90
CA ALA A 212 23.91 15.66 12.52
C ALA A 212 25.39 16.08 12.44
N ILE A 213 25.77 17.19 13.07
CA ILE A 213 27.16 17.67 13.11
C ILE A 213 28.08 16.66 13.79
N LYS A 214 27.65 16.14 14.95
CA LYS A 214 28.48 15.30 15.81
C LYS A 214 28.65 13.87 15.31
N HIS A 215 27.62 13.31 14.66
CA HIS A 215 27.55 11.87 14.37
C HIS A 215 27.38 11.54 12.90
N VAL A 216 26.63 12.34 12.12
CA VAL A 216 26.31 12.02 10.71
C VAL A 216 27.36 12.58 9.76
N TYR A 217 27.80 13.80 10.02
CA TYR A 217 28.74 14.54 9.17
C TYR A 217 30.06 14.80 9.91
N SER A 218 30.38 13.97 10.91
CA SER A 218 31.53 14.13 11.82
C SER A 218 32.85 14.41 11.07
N SER A 219 33.19 13.62 10.04
CA SER A 219 34.43 13.84 9.27
C SER A 219 34.41 15.10 8.41
N LEU A 220 33.23 15.60 8.01
CA LEU A 220 33.12 16.91 7.37
C LEU A 220 33.37 18.04 8.38
N PHE A 221 32.88 17.93 9.60
CA PHE A 221 33.05 18.98 10.62
C PHE A 221 34.38 18.87 11.39
N ALA A 222 35.16 17.81 11.18
CA ALA A 222 36.46 17.63 11.80
C ALA A 222 37.48 18.68 11.31
N PRO A 223 38.24 19.33 12.21
CA PRO A 223 39.13 20.45 11.86
C PRO A 223 40.37 20.06 11.03
N ASN A 224 40.77 18.79 10.96
CA ASN A 224 42.07 18.38 10.43
C ASN A 224 42.03 17.13 9.52
N ASN A 225 41.26 17.16 8.43
CA ASN A 225 41.37 16.14 7.37
C ASN A 225 41.97 16.76 6.10
N ARG A 226 43.28 17.03 6.12
CA ARG A 226 44.03 17.36 4.90
C ARG A 226 44.42 16.06 4.21
N HIS A 227 43.52 15.52 3.40
CA HIS A 227 43.83 14.41 2.50
C HIS A 227 44.57 14.94 1.27
N SER A 228 45.77 14.43 0.99
CA SER A 228 46.55 14.75 -0.22
C SER A 228 46.32 13.66 -1.27
N GLY A 229 45.27 13.81 -2.07
CA GLY A 229 44.90 12.91 -3.17
C GLY A 229 44.85 13.63 -4.53
N PRO A 230 44.62 12.91 -5.64
CA PRO A 230 44.52 13.50 -6.99
C PRO A 230 43.30 14.40 -7.19
N ILE A 231 42.29 14.28 -6.31
CA ILE A 231 41.09 15.12 -6.25
C ILE A 231 41.23 16.07 -5.06
N ASP A 232 40.89 17.35 -5.24
CA ASP A 232 40.89 18.39 -4.19
C ASP A 232 39.73 18.18 -3.19
N CYS A 233 39.81 17.09 -2.41
CA CYS A 233 38.83 16.69 -1.41
C CYS A 233 38.64 17.75 -0.33
N HIS A 234 39.65 18.60 -0.09
CA HIS A 234 39.57 19.69 0.87
C HIS A 234 38.64 20.80 0.37
N ARG A 235 38.80 21.25 -0.87
CA ARG A 235 37.88 22.21 -1.48
C ARG A 235 36.44 21.69 -1.53
N ASN A 236 36.27 20.42 -1.90
CA ASN A 236 34.93 19.83 -1.99
C ASN A 236 34.27 19.60 -0.63
N LYS A 237 35.06 19.33 0.42
CA LYS A 237 34.60 19.37 1.82
C LYS A 237 34.06 20.74 2.20
N GLU A 238 34.79 21.83 1.91
CA GLU A 238 34.33 23.20 2.20
C GLU A 238 33.06 23.57 1.44
N ILE A 239 32.96 23.17 0.16
CA ILE A 239 31.73 23.32 -0.63
C ILE A 239 30.58 22.57 0.02
N THR A 240 30.79 21.31 0.41
CA THR A 240 29.76 20.48 1.07
C THR A 240 29.32 21.11 2.40
N LEU A 241 30.25 21.59 3.21
CA LEU A 241 29.97 22.26 4.49
C LEU A 241 29.18 23.55 4.30
N TYR A 242 29.56 24.37 3.31
CA TYR A 242 28.80 25.56 2.95
C TYR A 242 27.36 25.18 2.61
N TRP A 243 27.14 24.19 1.74
CA TRP A 243 25.79 23.73 1.38
C TRP A 243 24.98 23.20 2.56
N LEU A 244 25.58 22.39 3.43
CA LEU A 244 24.90 21.86 4.62
C LEU A 244 24.48 22.99 5.57
N ARG A 245 25.28 24.06 5.67
CA ARG A 245 24.99 25.24 6.50
C ARG A 245 24.06 26.25 5.81
N SER A 246 24.02 26.29 4.48
CA SER A 246 23.24 27.23 3.67
C SER A 246 21.75 26.87 3.55
N ARG A 247 21.25 25.89 4.32
CA ARG A 247 19.80 25.69 4.43
C ARG A 247 19.15 26.88 5.13
N ARG A 248 17.94 27.23 4.68
CA ARG A 248 17.20 28.42 5.13
C ARG A 248 16.88 28.44 6.63
N ASP A 249 16.87 27.28 7.30
CA ASP A 249 16.60 27.10 8.73
C ASP A 249 17.88 27.07 9.60
N GLY A 250 19.07 27.01 8.98
CA GLY A 250 20.35 26.89 9.66
C GLY A 250 20.62 25.54 10.32
N VAL A 251 19.73 24.54 10.14
CA VAL A 251 19.84 23.22 10.77
C VAL A 251 20.16 22.13 9.76
N ILE A 252 21.13 21.30 10.13
CA ILE A 252 21.61 20.22 9.28
C ILE A 252 20.72 18.99 9.49
N ASN A 253 19.99 18.60 8.45
CA ASN A 253 19.14 17.41 8.50
C ASN A 253 19.99 16.12 8.46
N PRO A 254 19.94 15.26 9.50
CA PRO A 254 20.76 14.06 9.60
C PRO A 254 20.42 12.99 8.55
N PHE A 255 19.23 13.03 7.94
CA PHE A 255 18.75 11.99 7.01
C PHE A 255 18.95 12.35 5.53
N THR A 256 19.69 13.42 5.23
CA THR A 256 19.97 13.84 3.84
C THR A 256 21.06 12.95 3.23
N HIS A 257 20.76 12.21 2.16
CA HIS A 257 21.73 11.32 1.49
C HIS A 257 22.24 11.87 0.15
N ARG A 258 23.46 11.49 -0.27
CA ARG A 258 24.08 11.90 -1.55
C ARG A 258 23.25 11.57 -2.80
N LYS A 259 22.52 10.44 -2.80
CA LYS A 259 21.66 10.04 -3.93
C LYS A 259 20.51 11.02 -4.22
N HIS A 260 20.19 11.91 -3.27
CA HIS A 260 19.10 12.87 -3.38
C HIS A 260 19.59 14.32 -3.42
N MET A 261 20.89 14.57 -3.27
CA MET A 261 21.49 15.89 -3.36
C MET A 261 22.87 15.85 -4.02
N PRO A 262 23.16 16.74 -4.97
CA PRO A 262 24.46 16.81 -5.65
C PRO A 262 25.60 17.36 -4.77
N ALA A 263 25.49 17.31 -3.44
CA ALA A 263 26.40 18.00 -2.52
C ALA A 263 27.76 17.30 -2.33
N TRP A 264 27.86 16.00 -2.64
CA TRP A 264 29.10 15.19 -2.52
C TRP A 264 29.00 13.91 -3.38
N ASN A 265 29.26 14.04 -4.68
CA ASN A 265 29.25 12.93 -5.63
C ASN A 265 30.62 12.24 -5.73
N TRP A 266 30.69 11.12 -6.45
CA TRP A 266 31.93 10.36 -6.64
C TRP A 266 33.00 11.12 -7.44
N GLU A 267 32.61 12.17 -8.16
CA GLU A 267 33.50 13.08 -8.87
C GLU A 267 34.19 14.09 -7.92
N ASP A 268 33.61 14.31 -6.73
CA ASP A 268 34.03 15.36 -5.79
C ASP A 268 35.00 14.86 -4.71
N PHE A 269 35.11 13.56 -4.49
CA PHE A 269 35.95 12.99 -3.44
C PHE A 269 36.66 11.73 -3.94
N CYS A 270 37.86 11.47 -3.42
CA CYS A 270 38.54 10.20 -3.66
C CYS A 270 37.81 9.04 -2.95
N GLU A 271 38.08 7.81 -3.39
CA GLU A 271 37.46 6.59 -2.86
C GLU A 271 37.59 6.42 -1.35
N SER A 272 38.75 6.75 -0.78
CA SER A 272 38.97 6.66 0.67
C SER A 272 38.13 7.69 1.45
N CYS A 273 38.03 8.92 0.96
CA CYS A 273 37.19 9.95 1.60
C CYS A 273 35.70 9.62 1.46
N LEU A 274 35.27 9.12 0.31
CA LEU A 274 33.89 8.69 0.11
C LEU A 274 33.49 7.55 1.03
N THR A 275 34.38 6.56 1.22
CA THR A 275 34.13 5.44 2.14
C THR A 275 33.91 5.94 3.56
N VAL A 276 34.77 6.84 4.05
CA VAL A 276 34.63 7.44 5.40
C VAL A 276 33.33 8.23 5.53
N LEU A 277 32.99 9.07 4.55
CA LEU A 277 31.75 9.87 4.58
C LEU A 277 30.49 9.00 4.53
N GLU A 278 30.52 7.91 3.75
CA GLU A 278 29.42 6.96 3.66
C GLU A 278 29.27 6.17 4.98
N ASP A 279 30.37 5.78 5.61
CA ASP A 279 30.36 5.09 6.91
C ASP A 279 29.86 6.00 8.04
N ASP A 280 30.34 7.25 8.11
CA ASP A 280 29.86 8.27 9.04
C ASP A 280 28.36 8.48 8.88
N TRP A 281 27.90 8.65 7.63
CA TRP A 281 26.48 8.85 7.35
C TRP A 281 25.64 7.64 7.78
N ARG A 282 26.09 6.41 7.46
CA ARG A 282 25.37 5.16 7.82
C ARG A 282 25.31 4.93 9.33
N GLN A 283 26.38 5.20 10.06
CA GLN A 283 26.40 5.04 11.51
C GLN A 283 25.66 6.18 12.21
N GLY A 284 25.92 7.42 11.79
CA GLY A 284 25.30 8.61 12.35
C GLY A 284 23.79 8.64 12.14
N THR A 285 23.27 8.22 10.99
CA THR A 285 21.81 8.16 10.76
C THR A 285 21.12 7.15 11.68
N ARG A 286 21.76 6.03 12.02
CA ARG A 286 21.25 5.09 13.03
C ARG A 286 21.18 5.73 14.41
N ILE A 287 22.22 6.47 14.80
CA ILE A 287 22.25 7.22 16.06
C ILE A 287 21.15 8.28 16.08
N ALA A 288 21.02 9.05 14.99
CA ALA A 288 20.00 10.08 14.85
C ALA A 288 18.58 9.51 14.90
N TRP A 289 18.33 8.37 14.25
CA TRP A 289 17.03 7.71 14.32
C TRP A 289 16.72 7.18 15.72
N ALA A 290 17.69 6.54 16.37
CA ALA A 290 17.51 6.02 17.74
C ALA A 290 17.19 7.14 18.74
N GLN A 291 17.78 8.33 18.57
CA GLN A 291 17.55 9.49 19.42
C GLN A 291 16.38 10.37 18.97
N LEU A 292 15.74 10.08 17.82
CA LEU A 292 14.72 10.93 17.21
C LEU A 292 13.55 11.28 18.16
N PRO A 293 12.92 10.32 18.88
CA PRO A 293 11.83 10.65 19.79
C PRO A 293 12.29 11.56 20.92
N VAL A 294 13.43 11.22 21.54
CA VAL A 294 14.00 11.97 22.66
C VAL A 294 14.43 13.38 22.24
N ALA A 295 14.92 13.56 21.01
CA ALA A 295 15.23 14.87 20.45
C ALA A 295 14.00 15.80 20.39
N PHE A 296 12.81 15.25 20.14
CA PHE A 296 11.54 15.98 20.24
C PHE A 296 11.01 16.11 21.68
N GLY A 297 11.64 15.46 22.66
CA GLY A 297 11.15 15.35 24.04
C GLY A 297 9.95 14.41 24.18
N LEU A 298 9.87 13.39 23.32
CA LEU A 298 8.93 12.28 23.42
C LEU A 298 9.56 11.12 24.20
N PRO A 299 8.76 10.14 24.67
CA PRO A 299 9.27 8.88 25.21
C PRO A 299 10.19 8.15 24.23
N SER A 300 11.02 7.24 24.74
CA SER A 300 11.95 6.49 23.90
C SER A 300 11.23 5.63 22.85
N TRP A 301 11.94 5.15 21.82
CA TRP A 301 11.35 4.20 20.88
C TRP A 301 10.80 2.97 21.59
N ASP A 302 11.46 2.47 22.63
CA ASP A 302 10.99 1.30 23.38
C ASP A 302 9.63 1.57 24.04
N ASP A 303 9.47 2.73 24.69
CA ASP A 303 8.22 3.14 25.33
C ASP A 303 7.09 3.40 24.32
N LEU A 304 7.43 4.00 23.17
CA LEU A 304 6.48 4.28 22.10
C LEU A 304 6.02 3.01 21.39
N LEU A 305 6.95 2.11 21.07
CA LEU A 305 6.66 0.86 20.38
C LEU A 305 5.90 -0.13 21.27
N ALA A 306 6.07 -0.06 22.59
CA ALA A 306 5.27 -0.84 23.54
C ALA A 306 3.77 -0.49 23.52
N GLN A 307 3.41 0.69 22.99
CA GLN A 307 2.02 1.15 22.86
C GLN A 307 1.39 0.75 21.52
N VAL A 308 2.19 0.28 20.56
CA VAL A 308 1.68 -0.13 19.24
C VAL A 308 0.73 -1.30 19.43
N PRO A 309 -0.52 -1.21 18.96
CA PRO A 309 -1.46 -2.31 19.07
C PRO A 309 -0.88 -3.54 18.39
N ALA A 310 -1.02 -4.70 19.03
CA ALA A 310 -0.62 -5.95 18.42
C ALA A 310 -1.34 -6.09 17.06
N PRO A 311 -0.62 -6.42 15.97
CA PRO A 311 -1.25 -6.62 14.69
C PRO A 311 -2.25 -7.77 14.82
N ARG A 312 -3.55 -7.47 14.82
CA ARG A 312 -4.57 -8.50 14.65
C ARG A 312 -4.42 -9.06 13.25
N ARG A 313 -3.83 -10.23 13.13
CA ARG A 313 -4.06 -11.08 11.97
C ARG A 313 -5.29 -11.89 12.32
N ASP A 314 -6.46 -11.31 12.15
CA ASP A 314 -7.66 -12.13 11.97
C ASP A 314 -7.42 -12.83 10.62
N VAL A 315 -6.72 -13.97 10.67
CA VAL A 315 -6.38 -14.73 9.46
C VAL A 315 -7.67 -15.36 9.01
N ILE A 316 -8.33 -14.72 8.06
CA ILE A 316 -9.46 -15.32 7.37
C ILE A 316 -8.88 -16.43 6.51
N THR A 317 -8.97 -17.64 7.03
CA THR A 317 -8.59 -18.83 6.29
C THR A 317 -9.76 -19.27 5.41
N MET A 318 -9.43 -19.74 4.21
CA MET A 318 -10.40 -20.38 3.33
C MET A 318 -10.65 -21.86 3.67
N ASP A 319 -9.84 -22.45 4.55
CA ASP A 319 -9.91 -23.88 4.94
C ASP A 319 -10.71 -24.10 6.23
N VAL A 320 -11.76 -23.30 6.44
CA VAL A 320 -12.67 -23.46 7.59
C VAL A 320 -13.75 -24.46 7.23
N GLU A 321 -13.94 -25.49 8.07
CA GLU A 321 -15.12 -26.35 7.98
C GLU A 321 -16.37 -25.52 8.26
N LEU A 322 -17.20 -25.33 7.23
CA LEU A 322 -18.40 -24.52 7.33
C LEU A 322 -19.53 -25.36 7.95
N SER A 323 -20.08 -24.88 9.06
CA SER A 323 -21.37 -25.34 9.57
C SER A 323 -22.51 -24.87 8.67
N GLU A 324 -23.69 -25.49 8.82
CA GLU A 324 -24.90 -25.09 8.09
C GLU A 324 -25.22 -23.60 8.27
N GLN A 325 -25.10 -23.07 9.49
CA GLN A 325 -25.10 -21.63 9.74
C GLN A 325 -23.66 -21.15 9.88
N CYS A 326 -23.21 -20.21 9.05
CA CYS A 326 -21.85 -19.69 9.10
C CYS A 326 -21.66 -18.72 10.28
N PRO A 327 -20.90 -19.05 11.34
CA PRO A 327 -20.85 -18.25 12.57
C PRO A 327 -20.36 -16.81 12.36
N ASP A 328 -19.36 -16.61 11.50
CA ASP A 328 -18.76 -15.30 11.23
C ASP A 328 -19.67 -14.38 10.38
N LEU A 329 -20.78 -14.90 9.86
CA LEU A 329 -21.75 -14.22 9.00
C LEU A 329 -23.18 -14.57 9.41
N TRP A 330 -23.40 -14.77 10.71
CA TRP A 330 -24.71 -15.02 11.30
C TRP A 330 -25.11 -13.88 12.23
N PHE A 331 -25.62 -12.80 11.65
CA PHE A 331 -26.07 -11.63 12.39
C PHE A 331 -27.50 -11.84 12.92
N PRO A 332 -27.75 -11.77 14.23
CA PRO A 332 -29.10 -11.99 14.79
C PRO A 332 -30.16 -11.03 14.26
N ASP A 333 -29.77 -9.80 13.94
CA ASP A 333 -30.62 -8.76 13.33
C ASP A 333 -30.46 -8.69 11.80
N GLY A 334 -29.83 -9.69 11.18
CA GLY A 334 -29.68 -9.75 9.72
C GLY A 334 -31.04 -9.83 9.01
N THR A 335 -31.12 -9.15 7.87
CA THR A 335 -32.36 -8.86 7.13
C THR A 335 -32.56 -9.75 5.90
N ILE A 336 -31.57 -10.59 5.57
CA ILE A 336 -31.66 -11.62 4.53
C ILE A 336 -30.79 -12.84 4.86
N VAL A 337 -31.21 -14.02 4.45
CA VAL A 337 -30.41 -15.25 4.47
C VAL A 337 -29.97 -15.60 3.05
N LEU A 338 -28.66 -15.64 2.81
CA LEU A 338 -28.09 -16.15 1.55
C LEU A 338 -27.73 -17.63 1.71
N ARG A 339 -28.12 -18.46 0.75
CA ARG A 339 -27.81 -19.90 0.73
C ARG A 339 -26.81 -20.21 -0.38
N ALA A 340 -25.64 -20.74 -0.02
CA ALA A 340 -24.68 -21.30 -0.98
C ALA A 340 -24.51 -22.79 -0.69
N GLY A 341 -25.02 -23.66 -1.57
CA GLY A 341 -25.07 -25.10 -1.31
C GLY A 341 -25.79 -25.41 -0.01
N THR A 342 -25.09 -25.99 0.97
CA THR A 342 -25.61 -26.36 2.29
C THR A 342 -25.35 -25.31 3.38
N VAL A 343 -24.74 -24.17 3.04
CA VAL A 343 -24.33 -23.14 4.01
C VAL A 343 -25.25 -21.92 3.89
N LEU A 344 -25.65 -21.40 5.05
CA LEU A 344 -26.53 -20.25 5.23
C LEU A 344 -25.74 -19.09 5.86
N PHE A 345 -25.94 -17.90 5.30
CA PHE A 345 -25.36 -16.65 5.77
C PHE A 345 -26.49 -15.67 6.09
N ARG A 346 -26.66 -15.28 7.35
CA ARG A 346 -27.68 -14.31 7.77
C ARG A 346 -27.03 -12.93 7.86
N VAL A 347 -27.28 -12.09 6.86
CA VAL A 347 -26.57 -10.83 6.58
C VAL A 347 -27.53 -9.67 6.31
N TYR A 348 -27.02 -8.48 5.99
CA TYR A 348 -27.82 -7.27 5.81
C TYR A 348 -28.05 -6.93 4.34
N LYS A 349 -29.31 -6.97 3.91
CA LYS A 349 -29.76 -6.62 2.56
C LYS A 349 -29.29 -5.23 2.15
N GLY A 350 -29.47 -4.21 3.00
CA GLY A 350 -29.10 -2.84 2.67
C GLY A 350 -27.59 -2.63 2.50
N ILE A 351 -26.73 -3.32 3.27
CA ILE A 351 -25.26 -3.25 3.07
C ILE A 351 -24.88 -3.85 1.71
N LEU A 352 -25.41 -5.05 1.41
CA LEU A 352 -25.14 -5.72 0.14
C LEU A 352 -25.61 -4.88 -1.06
N ALA A 353 -26.81 -4.30 -0.99
CA ALA A 353 -27.36 -3.43 -2.04
C ALA A 353 -26.50 -2.19 -2.29
N LYS A 354 -26.01 -1.52 -1.23
CA LYS A 354 -25.14 -0.33 -1.41
C LYS A 354 -23.79 -0.67 -2.01
N GLN A 355 -23.31 -1.90 -1.84
CA GLN A 355 -21.98 -2.31 -2.28
C GLN A 355 -21.97 -3.05 -3.62
N SER A 356 -23.14 -3.48 -4.10
CA SER A 356 -23.33 -4.25 -5.34
C SER A 356 -24.61 -3.81 -6.04
N PRO A 357 -24.51 -3.07 -7.17
CA PRO A 357 -25.67 -2.70 -7.97
C PRO A 357 -26.46 -3.93 -8.43
N PHE A 358 -25.78 -5.01 -8.83
CA PHE A 358 -26.40 -6.28 -9.17
C PHE A 358 -27.28 -6.84 -8.04
N LEU A 359 -26.77 -6.86 -6.79
CA LEU A 359 -27.56 -7.33 -5.66
C LEU A 359 -28.70 -6.36 -5.34
N ALA A 360 -28.49 -5.05 -5.48
CA ALA A 360 -29.55 -4.06 -5.31
C ALA A 360 -30.73 -4.29 -6.28
N GLU A 361 -30.43 -4.52 -7.56
CA GLU A 361 -31.42 -4.85 -8.58
C GLU A 361 -32.13 -6.17 -8.28
N LEU A 362 -31.36 -7.22 -7.95
CA LEU A 362 -31.90 -8.53 -7.59
C LEU A 362 -32.88 -8.45 -6.41
N PHE A 363 -32.57 -7.61 -5.44
CA PHE A 363 -33.37 -7.36 -4.24
C PHE A 363 -34.61 -6.49 -4.44
N ALA A 364 -34.64 -5.73 -5.54
CA ALA A 364 -35.78 -4.91 -5.94
C ALA A 364 -36.82 -5.70 -6.75
N LEU A 365 -36.46 -6.90 -7.24
CA LEU A 365 -37.39 -7.77 -7.94
C LEU A 365 -38.53 -8.22 -7.01
N PRO A 366 -39.78 -8.31 -7.53
CA PRO A 366 -40.91 -8.82 -6.77
C PRO A 366 -40.64 -10.24 -6.26
N GLN A 367 -40.69 -10.44 -4.95
CA GLN A 367 -40.56 -11.76 -4.36
C GLN A 367 -41.85 -12.56 -4.56
N PRO A 368 -41.78 -13.87 -4.82
CA PRO A 368 -42.97 -14.70 -4.93
C PRO A 368 -43.76 -14.70 -3.61
N PRO A 369 -45.11 -14.74 -3.65
CA PRO A 369 -45.96 -14.61 -2.47
C PRO A 369 -45.77 -15.70 -1.40
N HIS A 370 -45.12 -16.81 -1.77
CA HIS A 370 -44.70 -17.89 -0.87
C HIS A 370 -43.18 -18.11 -0.97
N GLY A 371 -42.41 -17.03 -0.92
CA GLY A 371 -40.96 -17.09 -0.90
C GLY A 371 -40.45 -17.92 0.27
N GLU A 372 -39.34 -18.63 0.04
CA GLU A 372 -38.68 -19.39 1.09
C GLU A 372 -38.19 -18.46 2.20
N THR A 373 -38.44 -18.84 3.45
CA THR A 373 -37.96 -18.12 4.63
C THR A 373 -37.24 -19.07 5.57
N TYR A 374 -36.27 -18.55 6.31
CA TYR A 374 -35.54 -19.26 7.35
C TYR A 374 -35.59 -18.40 8.62
N GLU A 375 -36.18 -18.94 9.70
CA GLU A 375 -36.44 -18.19 10.94
C GLU A 375 -37.19 -16.86 10.71
N GLY A 376 -38.12 -16.85 9.75
CA GLY A 376 -38.89 -15.65 9.38
C GLY A 376 -38.12 -14.64 8.52
N CYS A 377 -36.86 -14.92 8.17
CA CYS A 377 -36.03 -14.08 7.30
C CYS A 377 -36.06 -14.60 5.85
N PRO A 378 -36.19 -13.74 4.82
CA PRO A 378 -36.21 -14.18 3.42
C PRO A 378 -34.92 -14.90 3.02
N VAL A 379 -35.06 -16.01 2.28
CA VAL A 379 -33.91 -16.77 1.75
C VAL A 379 -33.69 -16.46 0.27
N LEU A 380 -32.44 -16.21 -0.10
CA LEU A 380 -32.00 -16.11 -1.49
C LEU A 380 -30.88 -17.12 -1.77
N GLU A 381 -31.08 -17.96 -2.77
CA GLU A 381 -30.07 -18.92 -3.23
C GLU A 381 -29.02 -18.24 -4.12
N ILE A 382 -27.75 -18.50 -3.82
CA ILE A 382 -26.58 -18.11 -4.61
C ILE A 382 -25.80 -19.35 -5.03
N TYR A 383 -25.27 -19.34 -6.25
CA TYR A 383 -24.66 -20.53 -6.88
C TYR A 383 -23.13 -20.53 -6.83
N ASP A 384 -22.54 -19.86 -5.84
CA ASP A 384 -21.09 -19.86 -5.63
C ASP A 384 -20.67 -20.98 -4.69
N ALA A 385 -19.39 -21.34 -4.74
CA ALA A 385 -18.81 -22.23 -3.74
C ALA A 385 -18.98 -21.61 -2.34
N PRO A 386 -19.41 -22.37 -1.32
CA PRO A 386 -19.65 -21.84 0.02
C PRO A 386 -18.45 -21.08 0.61
N GLU A 387 -17.23 -21.55 0.34
CA GLU A 387 -15.99 -20.92 0.81
C GLU A 387 -15.72 -19.58 0.12
N ASP A 388 -15.96 -19.51 -1.20
CA ASP A 388 -15.82 -18.28 -1.99
C ASP A 388 -16.90 -17.26 -1.56
N ALA A 389 -18.15 -17.71 -1.38
CA ALA A 389 -19.25 -16.88 -0.89
C ALA A 389 -18.96 -16.30 0.50
N ARG A 390 -18.45 -17.12 1.44
CA ARG A 390 -18.06 -16.66 2.77
C ARG A 390 -17.04 -15.53 2.72
N VAL A 391 -15.94 -15.69 1.97
CA VAL A 391 -14.90 -14.64 1.94
C VAL A 391 -15.39 -13.37 1.25
N PHE A 392 -16.22 -13.49 0.21
CA PHE A 392 -16.84 -12.34 -0.44
C PHE A 392 -17.76 -11.57 0.51
N LEU A 393 -18.68 -12.27 1.18
CA LEU A 393 -19.59 -11.64 2.15
C LEU A 393 -18.82 -11.05 3.34
N LEU A 394 -17.78 -11.73 3.84
CA LEU A 394 -16.89 -11.17 4.85
C LEU A 394 -16.21 -9.89 4.33
N ALA A 395 -15.71 -9.86 3.08
CA ALA A 395 -15.10 -8.65 2.52
C ALA A 395 -16.06 -7.45 2.44
N LEU A 396 -17.36 -7.69 2.28
CA LEU A 396 -18.40 -6.65 2.31
C LEU A 396 -18.76 -6.21 3.75
N HIS A 397 -18.52 -7.08 4.74
CA HIS A 397 -18.91 -6.94 6.15
C HIS A 397 -17.77 -6.85 7.18
N ASP A 398 -16.49 -6.90 6.79
CA ASP A 398 -15.27 -6.79 7.63
C ASP A 398 -14.11 -6.15 6.85
N PRO A 399 -13.63 -4.93 7.19
CA PRO A 399 -12.49 -4.32 6.49
C PRO A 399 -11.17 -5.06 6.73
N SER A 400 -11.09 -5.88 7.79
CA SER A 400 -9.88 -6.62 8.15
C SER A 400 -9.50 -7.65 7.07
N VAL A 401 -10.49 -8.15 6.32
CA VAL A 401 -10.31 -9.13 5.24
C VAL A 401 -9.32 -8.64 4.22
N LEU A 402 -9.41 -7.35 3.84
CA LEU A 402 -8.56 -6.75 2.82
C LEU A 402 -7.08 -6.69 3.21
N ARG A 403 -6.77 -6.80 4.51
CA ARG A 403 -5.39 -6.88 5.00
C ARG A 403 -4.77 -8.25 4.76
N THR A 404 -5.60 -9.29 4.63
CA THR A 404 -5.14 -10.67 4.36
C THR A 404 -5.00 -10.96 2.87
N VAL A 405 -5.68 -10.19 2.01
CA VAL A 405 -5.60 -10.31 0.54
C VAL A 405 -4.15 -10.35 0.04
N PRO A 406 -3.25 -9.42 0.44
CA PRO A 406 -1.90 -9.42 -0.11
C PRO A 406 -1.07 -10.64 0.27
N ASP A 407 -1.49 -11.44 1.24
CA ASP A 407 -0.77 -12.60 1.76
C ASP A 407 -1.40 -13.95 1.34
N ASP A 408 -2.61 -13.96 0.77
CA ASP A 408 -3.35 -15.17 0.37
C ASP A 408 -3.81 -15.12 -1.10
N GLU A 409 -3.19 -15.96 -1.94
CA GLU A 409 -3.51 -16.03 -3.37
C GLU A 409 -4.91 -16.58 -3.66
N ARG A 410 -5.47 -17.46 -2.82
CA ARG A 410 -6.80 -18.05 -3.03
C ARG A 410 -7.87 -17.01 -2.79
N LEU A 411 -7.75 -16.34 -1.65
CA LEU A 411 -8.67 -15.31 -1.21
C LEU A 411 -8.68 -14.16 -2.23
N THR A 412 -7.50 -13.75 -2.71
CA THR A 412 -7.39 -12.74 -3.77
C THR A 412 -8.11 -13.14 -5.05
N VAL A 413 -7.91 -14.37 -5.55
CA VAL A 413 -8.54 -14.84 -6.80
C VAL A 413 -10.05 -15.01 -6.64
N ALA A 414 -10.52 -15.54 -5.50
CA ALA A 414 -11.94 -15.69 -5.20
C ALA A 414 -12.64 -14.32 -5.13
N LEU A 415 -12.07 -13.37 -4.39
CA LEU A 415 -12.60 -12.01 -4.28
C LEU A 415 -12.57 -11.27 -5.61
N LEU A 416 -11.53 -11.44 -6.43
CA LEU A 416 -11.47 -10.81 -7.76
C LEU A 416 -12.61 -11.33 -8.66
N ARG A 417 -12.88 -12.65 -8.64
CA ARG A 417 -13.97 -13.28 -9.39
C ARG A 417 -15.34 -12.83 -8.90
N LEU A 418 -15.60 -12.88 -7.60
CA LEU A 418 -16.93 -12.55 -7.05
C LEU A 418 -17.21 -11.06 -7.06
N SER A 419 -16.20 -10.20 -6.86
CA SER A 419 -16.38 -8.76 -7.02
C SER A 419 -16.71 -8.36 -8.46
N HIS A 420 -16.26 -9.13 -9.46
CA HIS A 420 -16.70 -8.95 -10.83
C HIS A 420 -18.11 -9.51 -11.08
N LYS A 421 -18.38 -10.76 -10.67
CA LYS A 421 -19.69 -11.42 -10.84
C LYS A 421 -20.84 -10.60 -10.24
N TYR A 422 -20.65 -10.10 -9.03
CA TYR A 422 -21.64 -9.33 -8.29
C TYR A 422 -21.47 -7.82 -8.46
N GLN A 423 -20.67 -7.34 -9.42
CA GLN A 423 -20.49 -5.90 -9.68
C GLN A 423 -20.11 -5.09 -8.43
N ALA A 424 -19.34 -5.67 -7.50
CA ALA A 424 -18.79 -4.96 -6.35
C ALA A 424 -17.58 -4.12 -6.77
N HIS A 425 -17.82 -3.09 -7.59
CA HIS A 425 -16.78 -2.35 -8.34
C HIS A 425 -15.69 -1.77 -7.45
N GLN A 426 -16.08 -1.25 -6.30
CA GLN A 426 -15.17 -0.62 -5.34
C GLN A 426 -14.31 -1.67 -4.59
N LEU A 427 -14.86 -2.83 -4.24
CA LEU A 427 -14.08 -3.98 -3.74
C LEU A 427 -13.07 -4.41 -4.81
N ARG A 428 -13.51 -4.56 -6.06
CA ARG A 428 -12.66 -4.89 -7.21
C ARG A 428 -11.51 -3.88 -7.36
N ALA A 429 -11.81 -2.58 -7.33
CA ALA A 429 -10.81 -1.53 -7.40
C ALA A 429 -9.76 -1.62 -6.27
N THR A 430 -10.21 -1.94 -5.05
CA THR A 430 -9.31 -2.11 -3.89
C THR A 430 -8.38 -3.30 -4.06
N LEU A 431 -8.90 -4.44 -4.56
CA LEU A 431 -8.09 -5.62 -4.87
C LEU A 431 -7.05 -5.33 -5.97
N LEU A 432 -7.44 -4.62 -7.02
CA LEU A 432 -6.53 -4.24 -8.11
C LEU A 432 -5.44 -3.28 -7.63
N HIS A 433 -5.78 -2.34 -6.76
CA HIS A 433 -4.81 -1.47 -6.11
C HIS A 433 -3.80 -2.27 -5.26
N ALA A 434 -4.26 -3.28 -4.52
CA ALA A 434 -3.38 -4.18 -3.74
C ALA A 434 -2.48 -5.05 -4.64
N LEU A 435 -2.95 -5.42 -5.84
CA LEU A 435 -2.18 -6.21 -6.82
C LEU A 435 -1.18 -5.38 -7.62
N ALA A 436 -1.41 -4.06 -7.78
CA ALA A 436 -0.59 -3.19 -8.63
C ALA A 436 0.92 -3.18 -8.27
N PRO A 437 1.35 -3.22 -6.99
CA PRO A 437 2.76 -3.34 -6.64
C PRO A 437 3.39 -4.68 -7.03
N LEU A 438 2.60 -5.76 -7.15
CA LEU A 438 3.09 -7.09 -7.54
C LEU A 438 3.14 -7.22 -9.08
N PHE A 439 2.13 -6.67 -9.75
CA PHE A 439 1.90 -6.74 -11.19
C PHE A 439 1.79 -5.33 -11.81
N PRO A 440 2.87 -4.54 -11.81
CA PRO A 440 2.84 -3.15 -12.22
C PRO A 440 2.67 -2.99 -13.74
N THR A 441 2.01 -1.92 -14.16
CA THR A 441 1.85 -1.58 -15.58
C THR A 441 2.96 -0.66 -16.11
N THR A 442 3.83 -0.17 -15.24
CA THR A 442 4.93 0.73 -15.58
C THR A 442 6.30 0.11 -15.28
N LEU A 443 7.30 0.47 -16.08
CA LEU A 443 8.67 -0.02 -15.89
C LEU A 443 9.25 0.44 -14.55
N ASP A 444 8.94 1.66 -14.13
CA ASP A 444 9.34 2.17 -12.83
C ASP A 444 8.70 1.37 -11.69
N GLY A 445 7.43 0.99 -11.84
CA GLY A 445 6.75 0.08 -10.92
C GLY A 445 7.43 -1.29 -10.87
N TRP A 446 7.89 -1.82 -12.01
CA TRP A 446 8.66 -3.07 -12.08
C TRP A 446 9.97 -3.01 -11.28
N TYR A 447 10.70 -1.90 -11.37
CA TYR A 447 11.90 -1.67 -10.56
C TYR A 447 11.60 -1.51 -9.07
N GLY A 448 10.47 -0.88 -8.72
CA GLY A 448 10.08 -0.59 -7.34
C GLY A 448 9.42 -1.73 -6.57
N ARG A 449 9.30 -2.93 -7.16
CA ARG A 449 8.55 -4.03 -6.52
C ARG A 449 9.20 -4.51 -5.23
N PRO A 450 8.39 -4.83 -4.19
CA PRO A 450 8.90 -5.37 -2.92
C PRO A 450 9.80 -6.59 -3.16
N HIS A 451 10.98 -6.60 -2.53
CA HIS A 451 11.90 -7.71 -2.64
C HIS A 451 11.43 -8.90 -1.80
N VAL A 452 11.28 -10.08 -2.42
CA VAL A 452 11.02 -11.37 -1.75
C VAL A 452 12.17 -11.80 -0.81
N ALA A 453 13.31 -11.11 -0.85
CA ALA A 453 14.45 -11.38 0.02
C ALA A 453 14.68 -10.20 0.97
N GLY A 454 14.13 -10.30 2.18
CA GLY A 454 14.58 -9.51 3.33
C GLY A 454 13.50 -8.76 4.11
N GLU A 455 12.31 -8.54 3.55
CA GLU A 455 11.24 -7.80 4.23
C GLU A 455 9.94 -8.59 4.17
N GLY A 456 9.18 -8.57 5.26
CA GLY A 456 8.04 -9.45 5.53
C GLY A 456 6.84 -9.41 4.57
N LEU A 457 6.96 -8.84 3.37
CA LEU A 457 5.96 -8.98 2.29
C LEU A 457 6.27 -10.25 1.49
N ARG A 458 5.58 -11.34 1.80
CA ARG A 458 5.56 -12.53 0.93
C ARG A 458 4.80 -12.17 -0.34
N ASN A 459 5.36 -12.41 -1.53
CA ASN A 459 4.55 -12.40 -2.75
C ASN A 459 3.73 -13.70 -2.75
N PRO A 460 2.39 -13.67 -2.56
CA PRO A 460 1.57 -14.88 -2.49
C PRO A 460 1.52 -15.59 -3.85
N PHE A 461 1.76 -14.85 -4.94
CA PHE A 461 1.87 -15.37 -6.30
C PHE A 461 3.29 -15.81 -6.69
N ALA A 462 4.14 -16.20 -5.72
CA ALA A 462 5.46 -16.75 -6.02
C ALA A 462 5.40 -18.16 -6.65
N ARG A 463 4.29 -18.88 -6.48
CA ARG A 463 4.12 -20.26 -6.98
C ARG A 463 3.46 -20.27 -8.35
N LYS A 464 3.88 -21.20 -9.21
CA LYS A 464 3.31 -21.39 -10.56
C LYS A 464 1.78 -21.55 -10.56
N GLY A 465 1.24 -22.35 -9.65
CA GLY A 465 -0.22 -22.55 -9.57
C GLY A 465 -0.99 -21.29 -9.21
N ALA A 466 -0.45 -20.47 -8.30
CA ALA A 466 -1.02 -19.17 -7.94
C ALA A 466 -1.03 -18.21 -9.14
N LEU A 467 0.07 -18.14 -9.89
CA LEU A 467 0.16 -17.34 -11.11
C LEU A 467 -0.83 -17.79 -12.19
N ILE A 468 -1.03 -19.11 -12.35
CA ILE A 468 -2.00 -19.65 -13.29
C ILE A 468 -3.43 -19.26 -12.88
N ALA A 469 -3.78 -19.42 -11.60
CA ALA A 469 -5.10 -19.07 -11.09
C ALA A 469 -5.40 -17.56 -11.29
N LEU A 470 -4.42 -16.70 -11.01
CA LEU A 470 -4.54 -15.27 -11.25
C LEU A 470 -4.65 -14.93 -12.74
N ALA A 471 -3.86 -15.57 -13.61
CA ALA A 471 -3.91 -15.34 -15.05
C ALA A 471 -5.30 -15.66 -15.62
N ASN A 472 -5.86 -16.81 -15.24
CA ASN A 472 -7.20 -17.22 -15.68
C ASN A 472 -8.29 -16.26 -15.19
N ALA A 473 -8.20 -15.77 -13.94
CA ALA A 473 -9.16 -14.79 -13.43
C ALA A 473 -9.00 -13.41 -14.10
N ALA A 474 -7.76 -12.96 -14.29
CA ALA A 474 -7.45 -11.66 -14.88
C ALA A 474 -7.86 -11.55 -16.36
N GLU A 475 -7.95 -12.67 -17.09
CA GLU A 475 -8.27 -12.67 -18.53
C GLU A 475 -9.54 -11.88 -18.88
N HIS A 476 -10.59 -12.01 -18.07
CA HIS A 476 -11.87 -11.34 -18.30
C HIS A 476 -12.15 -10.21 -17.31
N ILE A 477 -11.42 -10.15 -16.19
CA ILE A 477 -11.70 -9.23 -15.09
C ILE A 477 -10.73 -8.05 -15.06
N ALA A 478 -9.45 -8.30 -15.35
CA ALA A 478 -8.36 -7.36 -15.14
C ALA A 478 -7.22 -7.59 -16.15
N PRO A 479 -7.48 -7.42 -17.46
CA PRO A 479 -6.53 -7.83 -18.50
C PRO A 479 -5.21 -7.05 -18.46
N HIS A 480 -5.22 -5.84 -17.89
CA HIS A 480 -4.01 -5.04 -17.64
C HIS A 480 -2.98 -5.71 -16.72
N LEU A 481 -3.37 -6.71 -15.91
CA LEU A 481 -2.44 -7.48 -15.09
C LEU A 481 -1.71 -8.57 -15.91
N LEU A 482 -2.30 -9.04 -17.01
CA LEU A 482 -1.80 -10.17 -17.77
C LEU A 482 -0.35 -10.02 -18.26
N PRO A 483 0.12 -8.89 -18.81
CA PRO A 483 1.49 -8.81 -19.32
C PRO A 483 2.55 -9.17 -18.26
N VAL A 484 2.35 -8.76 -17.01
CA VAL A 484 3.28 -9.07 -15.92
C VAL A 484 3.05 -10.45 -15.30
N VAL A 485 1.80 -10.89 -15.18
CA VAL A 485 1.48 -12.25 -14.72
C VAL A 485 2.08 -13.29 -15.68
N LEU A 486 1.86 -13.13 -16.99
CA LEU A 486 2.38 -14.02 -18.03
C LEU A 486 3.92 -13.94 -18.12
N LEU A 487 4.51 -12.76 -17.97
CA LEU A 487 5.97 -12.60 -17.85
C LEU A 487 6.54 -13.40 -16.67
N SER A 488 5.82 -13.43 -15.55
CA SER A 488 6.21 -14.21 -14.36
C SER A 488 6.09 -15.73 -14.59
N LEU A 489 5.28 -16.18 -15.55
CA LEU A 489 5.15 -17.58 -15.95
C LEU A 489 6.24 -18.05 -16.94
N VAL A 490 6.89 -17.15 -17.68
CA VAL A 490 7.93 -17.50 -18.68
C VAL A 490 9.07 -18.37 -18.13
N PRO A 491 9.62 -18.13 -16.92
CA PRO A 491 10.67 -19.00 -16.36
C PRO A 491 10.20 -20.44 -16.09
N HIS A 492 8.89 -20.66 -15.88
CA HIS A 492 8.32 -21.97 -15.64
C HIS A 492 8.15 -22.79 -16.94
N ALA A 493 7.91 -22.12 -18.09
CA ALA A 493 7.83 -22.78 -19.40
C ALA A 493 9.16 -23.44 -19.81
N ALA A 494 10.27 -22.90 -19.33
CA ALA A 494 11.61 -23.35 -19.65
C ALA A 494 11.95 -24.79 -19.20
N GLY A 495 11.24 -25.31 -18.20
CA GLY A 495 11.42 -26.69 -17.69
C GLY A 495 10.23 -27.60 -17.96
N ALA A 496 9.33 -27.20 -18.87
CA ALA A 496 8.18 -28.01 -19.23
C ALA A 496 8.61 -29.31 -19.90
N THR A 497 7.95 -30.41 -19.57
CA THR A 497 8.07 -31.68 -20.29
C THR A 497 6.68 -32.20 -20.62
N LEU A 498 6.57 -33.21 -21.49
CA LEU A 498 5.29 -33.87 -21.75
C LEU A 498 4.66 -34.44 -20.45
N ALA A 499 5.49 -34.92 -19.52
CA ALA A 499 5.04 -35.46 -18.23
C ALA A 499 4.73 -34.37 -17.18
N ALA A 500 5.24 -33.15 -17.36
CA ALA A 500 4.99 -32.02 -16.47
C ALA A 500 4.79 -30.74 -17.30
N PRO A 501 3.60 -30.57 -17.92
CA PRO A 501 3.31 -29.39 -18.71
C PRO A 501 3.37 -28.13 -17.85
N PHE A 502 3.94 -27.03 -18.37
CA PHE A 502 4.04 -25.82 -17.55
C PHE A 502 2.66 -25.22 -17.23
N ALA A 503 1.71 -25.33 -18.16
CA ALA A 503 0.34 -24.86 -18.03
C ALA A 503 -0.45 -25.54 -16.90
N HIS A 504 0.05 -26.64 -16.34
CA HIS A 504 -0.60 -27.35 -15.24
C HIS A 504 0.07 -27.00 -13.92
N GLY A 505 -0.73 -26.68 -12.91
CA GLY A 505 -0.25 -26.36 -11.57
C GLY A 505 -1.17 -26.92 -10.50
N ARG A 506 -0.78 -26.65 -9.25
CA ARG A 506 -1.67 -26.79 -8.10
C ARG A 506 -1.75 -25.45 -7.37
N ALA A 507 -2.97 -24.98 -7.16
CA ALA A 507 -3.26 -23.86 -6.28
C ALA A 507 -4.04 -24.43 -5.10
N HIS A 508 -3.48 -24.33 -3.89
CA HIS A 508 -4.11 -24.86 -2.67
C HIS A 508 -4.54 -26.32 -2.75
N GLY A 509 -3.65 -27.17 -3.29
CA GLY A 509 -3.92 -28.60 -3.45
C GLY A 509 -4.82 -28.94 -4.65
N ALA A 510 -5.65 -28.02 -5.13
CA ALA A 510 -6.51 -28.21 -6.29
C ALA A 510 -5.74 -28.08 -7.62
N PRO A 511 -6.01 -28.93 -8.62
CA PRO A 511 -5.42 -28.80 -9.94
C PRO A 511 -5.93 -27.52 -10.63
N VAL A 512 -5.00 -26.77 -11.22
CA VAL A 512 -5.32 -25.58 -12.03
C VAL A 512 -4.60 -25.66 -13.36
N VAL A 513 -5.30 -25.30 -14.45
CA VAL A 513 -4.78 -25.35 -15.81
C VAL A 513 -4.90 -23.96 -16.44
N LEU A 514 -3.79 -23.46 -16.99
CA LEU A 514 -3.74 -22.19 -17.70
C LEU A 514 -4.62 -22.26 -18.95
N HIS A 515 -5.42 -21.23 -19.19
CA HIS A 515 -6.27 -21.19 -20.38
C HIS A 515 -5.44 -21.32 -21.68
N PRO A 516 -5.88 -22.10 -22.68
CA PRO A 516 -5.11 -22.36 -23.90
C PRO A 516 -4.62 -21.12 -24.68
N PRO A 517 -5.36 -19.99 -24.76
CA PRO A 517 -4.85 -18.77 -25.36
C PRO A 517 -3.62 -18.22 -24.62
N LEU A 518 -3.68 -18.17 -23.28
CA LEU A 518 -2.61 -17.69 -22.42
C LEU A 518 -1.39 -18.61 -22.44
N GLU A 519 -1.60 -19.93 -22.50
CA GLU A 519 -0.52 -20.91 -22.66
C GLU A 519 0.29 -20.64 -23.94
N ARG A 520 -0.41 -20.48 -25.07
CA ARG A 520 0.22 -20.19 -26.37
C ARG A 520 0.98 -18.86 -26.33
N ALA A 521 0.42 -17.83 -25.68
CA ALA A 521 1.08 -16.54 -25.51
C ALA A 521 2.41 -16.67 -24.74
N VAL A 522 2.44 -17.39 -23.61
CA VAL A 522 3.68 -17.58 -22.82
C VAL A 522 4.75 -18.33 -23.59
N LEU A 523 4.37 -19.37 -24.34
CA LEU A 523 5.31 -20.17 -25.15
C LEU A 523 5.95 -19.33 -26.26
N ARG A 524 5.17 -18.51 -26.97
CA ARG A 524 5.69 -17.58 -27.99
C ARG A 524 6.58 -16.51 -27.37
N ALA A 525 6.08 -15.85 -26.32
CA ALA A 525 6.77 -14.78 -25.62
C ALA A 525 8.17 -15.19 -25.16
N ARG A 526 8.35 -16.44 -24.72
CA ARG A 526 9.69 -16.96 -24.34
C ARG A 526 10.71 -16.80 -25.46
N THR A 527 10.36 -17.16 -26.70
CA THR A 527 11.28 -17.05 -27.84
C THR A 527 11.54 -15.60 -28.22
N VAL A 528 10.49 -14.78 -28.23
CA VAL A 528 10.56 -13.35 -28.56
C VAL A 528 11.39 -12.59 -27.54
N LEU A 529 11.16 -12.79 -26.24
CA LEU A 529 11.91 -12.15 -25.16
C LEU A 529 13.40 -12.47 -25.20
N GLY A 530 13.78 -13.70 -25.58
CA GLY A 530 15.18 -14.07 -25.72
C GLY A 530 15.88 -13.31 -26.83
N SER A 531 15.22 -13.18 -27.99
CA SER A 531 15.70 -12.39 -29.12
C SER A 531 15.80 -10.90 -28.76
N LEU A 532 14.75 -10.34 -28.14
CA LEU A 532 14.74 -8.95 -27.70
C LEU A 532 15.80 -8.66 -26.62
N GLY A 533 16.03 -9.60 -25.70
CA GLY A 533 17.10 -9.50 -24.72
C GLY A 533 18.46 -9.35 -25.40
N ALA A 534 18.79 -10.25 -26.33
CA ALA A 534 20.06 -10.22 -27.05
C ALA A 534 20.25 -8.94 -27.89
N HIS A 535 19.22 -8.53 -28.64
CA HIS A 535 19.36 -7.49 -29.66
C HIS A 535 18.95 -6.08 -29.24
N LYS A 536 18.13 -5.93 -28.19
CA LYS A 536 17.66 -4.62 -27.72
C LYS A 536 18.22 -4.24 -26.36
N VAL A 537 18.30 -5.20 -25.44
CA VAL A 537 18.71 -4.93 -24.04
C VAL A 537 20.21 -5.07 -23.85
N TYR A 538 20.81 -6.08 -24.49
CA TYR A 538 22.23 -6.40 -24.37
C TYR A 538 23.03 -6.30 -25.68
N PRO A 539 22.76 -5.35 -26.61
CA PRO A 539 23.41 -5.33 -27.91
C PRO A 539 24.93 -5.16 -27.82
N THR A 540 25.43 -4.35 -26.88
CA THR A 540 26.89 -4.19 -26.68
C THR A 540 27.55 -5.42 -26.04
N LEU A 541 26.83 -6.24 -25.27
CA LEU A 541 27.37 -7.52 -24.79
C LEU A 541 27.48 -8.56 -25.91
N GLU A 542 26.53 -8.59 -26.84
CA GLU A 542 26.59 -9.47 -28.01
C GLU A 542 27.54 -8.93 -29.10
N GLY A 543 27.76 -7.61 -29.12
CA GLY A 543 28.64 -6.90 -30.06
C GLY A 543 30.10 -6.73 -29.60
N ASN A 544 30.78 -5.72 -30.15
CA ASN A 544 32.20 -5.43 -29.85
C ASN A 544 32.32 -4.33 -28.79
N MET A 545 33.15 -4.57 -27.78
CA MET A 545 33.55 -3.55 -26.79
C MET A 545 34.92 -2.95 -27.14
N CYS A 546 35.49 -2.13 -26.24
CA CYS A 546 36.77 -1.45 -26.44
C CYS A 546 38.02 -2.37 -26.59
N GLY A 547 37.86 -3.70 -26.61
CA GLY A 547 38.92 -4.68 -26.81
C GLY A 547 39.91 -4.86 -25.65
N ARG A 548 39.77 -4.10 -24.56
CA ARG A 548 40.65 -4.22 -23.38
C ARG A 548 40.34 -5.53 -22.64
N ALA A 549 41.40 -6.28 -22.29
CA ALA A 549 41.29 -7.59 -21.62
C ALA A 549 40.42 -7.58 -20.35
N ARG A 550 40.43 -6.48 -19.58
CA ARG A 550 39.57 -6.30 -18.41
C ARG A 550 38.08 -6.30 -18.79
N CYS A 551 37.70 -5.50 -19.78
CA CYS A 551 36.31 -5.42 -20.24
C CYS A 551 35.87 -6.76 -20.84
N GLU A 552 36.72 -7.41 -21.64
CA GLU A 552 36.37 -8.71 -22.25
C GLU A 552 36.07 -9.78 -21.21
N ARG A 553 36.84 -9.85 -20.12
CA ARG A 553 36.55 -10.74 -18.98
C ARG A 553 35.20 -10.43 -18.34
N GLY A 554 34.90 -9.16 -18.10
CA GLY A 554 33.61 -8.72 -17.55
C GLY A 554 32.44 -9.15 -18.46
N ARG A 555 32.58 -8.93 -19.78
CA ARG A 555 31.59 -9.34 -20.78
C ARG A 555 31.37 -10.85 -20.78
N GLU A 556 32.42 -11.65 -20.83
CA GLU A 556 32.29 -13.11 -20.80
C GLU A 556 31.63 -13.61 -19.51
N ALA A 557 32.00 -13.05 -18.36
CA ALA A 557 31.39 -13.38 -17.07
C ALA A 557 29.89 -13.02 -17.06
N THR A 558 29.54 -11.85 -17.61
CA THR A 558 28.17 -11.37 -17.70
C THR A 558 27.34 -12.22 -18.66
N LEU A 559 27.85 -12.51 -19.86
CA LEU A 559 27.19 -13.41 -20.81
C LEU A 559 26.98 -14.81 -20.23
N ARG A 560 27.99 -15.34 -19.53
CA ARG A 560 27.89 -16.64 -18.84
C ARG A 560 26.82 -16.61 -17.77
N SER A 561 26.73 -15.54 -16.99
CA SER A 561 25.69 -15.34 -15.98
C SER A 561 24.30 -15.22 -16.62
N LEU A 562 24.12 -14.38 -17.63
CA LEU A 562 22.84 -14.20 -18.34
C LEU A 562 22.36 -15.48 -19.02
N ARG A 563 23.27 -16.22 -19.65
CA ARG A 563 22.94 -17.49 -20.32
C ARG A 563 22.76 -18.64 -19.32
N GLY A 564 23.49 -18.62 -18.20
CA GLY A 564 23.45 -19.65 -17.14
C GLY A 564 22.30 -19.50 -16.14
N SER A 565 21.81 -18.28 -15.91
CA SER A 565 20.79 -17.98 -14.87
C SER A 565 19.35 -18.37 -15.22
N GLY A 566 19.07 -18.94 -16.39
CA GLY A 566 17.67 -19.13 -16.78
C GLY A 566 17.39 -20.02 -17.98
N LYS A 567 18.02 -21.20 -18.07
CA LYS A 567 17.67 -22.23 -19.07
C LYS A 567 17.70 -21.68 -20.52
N GLY A 568 18.74 -20.92 -20.86
CA GLY A 568 19.00 -20.41 -22.22
C GLY A 568 18.27 -19.14 -22.64
N LEU A 569 17.49 -18.50 -21.77
CA LEU A 569 16.80 -17.24 -22.08
C LEU A 569 17.62 -16.02 -21.61
N MET A 570 18.04 -15.15 -22.54
CA MET A 570 18.49 -13.79 -22.20
C MET A 570 17.29 -12.94 -21.79
N ASN A 571 16.83 -13.09 -20.54
CA ASN A 571 15.61 -12.43 -20.09
C ASN A 571 15.87 -10.91 -19.91
N PRO A 572 15.16 -10.03 -20.64
CA PRO A 572 15.23 -8.56 -20.47
C PRO A 572 14.98 -8.08 -19.04
N PHE A 573 14.28 -8.89 -18.25
CA PHE A 573 13.76 -8.56 -16.94
C PHE A 573 14.29 -9.48 -15.82
N LEU A 574 15.36 -10.27 -16.09
CA LEU A 574 15.94 -11.18 -15.09
C LEU A 574 16.41 -10.36 -13.87
N LYS A 575 15.95 -10.77 -12.69
CA LYS A 575 16.36 -10.20 -11.40
C LYS A 575 17.74 -10.77 -11.04
N THR A 576 18.80 -10.27 -11.64
CA THR A 576 20.13 -10.49 -11.09
C THR A 576 20.18 -9.74 -9.75
N LYS A 577 20.85 -10.30 -8.74
CA LYS A 577 21.23 -9.60 -7.49
C LYS A 577 22.17 -8.40 -7.72
N LEU A 578 22.22 -7.94 -8.95
CA LEU A 578 22.93 -6.82 -9.51
C LEU A 578 21.84 -6.01 -10.20
N GLN A 579 21.39 -4.94 -9.56
CA GLN A 579 21.19 -3.71 -10.32
C GLN A 579 22.44 -3.57 -11.22
N PRO A 580 22.36 -3.12 -12.47
CA PRO A 580 23.58 -2.74 -13.16
C PRO A 580 24.15 -1.49 -12.46
N GLY A 581 24.86 -1.68 -11.36
CA GLY A 581 26.19 -1.13 -11.21
C GLY A 581 27.10 -2.29 -11.56
N TRP A 582 27.41 -2.48 -12.86
CA TRP A 582 28.46 -3.42 -13.19
C TRP A 582 29.67 -2.97 -12.42
N GLU A 583 30.25 -3.90 -11.67
CA GLU A 583 31.15 -3.54 -10.62
C GLU A 583 32.29 -2.74 -11.26
N THR A 584 32.57 -1.55 -10.71
CA THR A 584 33.44 -0.54 -11.34
C THR A 584 34.88 -1.04 -11.54
N TYR A 585 35.21 -2.25 -11.10
CA TYR A 585 36.45 -2.98 -11.32
C TYR A 585 36.43 -3.96 -12.52
N GLU A 586 35.28 -4.23 -13.16
CA GLU A 586 35.17 -5.18 -14.29
C GLU A 586 35.16 -4.50 -15.67
N TYR A 587 34.68 -3.26 -15.76
CA TYR A 587 34.59 -2.49 -17.00
C TYR A 587 35.35 -1.16 -16.93
N CYS A 588 35.79 -0.60 -18.05
CA CYS A 588 36.22 0.81 -18.10
C CYS A 588 34.99 1.73 -18.08
N ALA A 589 35.15 2.99 -17.68
CA ALA A 589 34.05 3.94 -17.56
C ALA A 589 33.23 4.10 -18.86
N GLU A 590 33.89 4.12 -20.02
CA GLU A 590 33.21 4.26 -21.32
C GLU A 590 32.33 3.05 -21.64
N CYS A 591 32.87 1.82 -21.52
CA CYS A 591 32.07 0.62 -21.70
C CYS A 591 30.97 0.54 -20.65
N LEU A 592 31.27 0.92 -19.39
CA LEU A 592 30.32 1.00 -18.28
C LEU A 592 29.15 1.95 -18.60
N TYR A 593 29.40 3.06 -19.27
CA TYR A 593 28.35 3.99 -19.65
C TYR A 593 27.48 3.42 -20.79
N VAL A 594 28.11 2.84 -21.81
CA VAL A 594 27.39 2.34 -23.00
C VAL A 594 26.43 1.21 -22.65
N LEU A 595 26.83 0.18 -21.87
CA LEU A 595 25.89 -0.91 -21.61
C LEU A 595 24.69 -0.48 -20.71
N GLU A 596 24.74 0.69 -20.06
CA GLU A 596 23.82 1.16 -19.01
C GLU A 596 22.74 1.94 -19.74
N GLN A 597 23.18 2.73 -20.72
CA GLN A 597 22.32 3.31 -21.76
C GLN A 597 21.60 2.22 -22.55
N ASP A 598 22.31 1.23 -23.08
CA ASP A 598 21.70 0.13 -23.83
C ASP A 598 20.68 -0.65 -23.01
N PHE A 599 21.06 -1.03 -21.79
CA PHE A 599 20.16 -1.73 -20.87
C PHE A 599 18.91 -0.90 -20.57
N ARG A 600 19.08 0.38 -20.21
CA ARG A 600 17.97 1.27 -19.85
C ARG A 600 17.04 1.53 -21.02
N HIS A 601 17.58 1.85 -22.20
CA HIS A 601 16.80 2.09 -23.41
C HIS A 601 16.14 0.82 -23.92
N GLY A 602 16.88 -0.28 -23.98
CA GLY A 602 16.39 -1.57 -24.41
C GLY A 602 15.27 -2.09 -23.51
N MET A 603 15.45 -2.03 -22.20
CA MET A 603 14.43 -2.48 -21.24
C MET A 603 13.17 -1.63 -21.31
N ARG A 604 13.29 -0.30 -21.48
CA ARG A 604 12.14 0.59 -21.73
C ARG A 604 11.41 0.21 -23.01
N TRP A 605 12.15 0.02 -24.10
CA TRP A 605 11.58 -0.37 -25.38
C TRP A 605 10.84 -1.70 -25.31
N VAL A 606 11.41 -2.72 -24.65
CA VAL A 606 10.75 -4.02 -24.47
C VAL A 606 9.53 -3.89 -23.55
N TRP A 607 9.59 -3.05 -22.51
CA TRP A 607 8.47 -2.84 -21.60
C TRP A 607 7.25 -2.20 -22.28
N GLU A 608 7.47 -1.15 -23.08
CA GLU A 608 6.41 -0.45 -23.82
C GLU A 608 5.64 -1.40 -24.75
N ARG A 609 6.32 -2.45 -25.23
CA ARG A 609 5.76 -3.47 -26.14
C ARG A 609 5.49 -4.80 -25.47
N LEU A 610 5.58 -4.87 -24.13
CA LEU A 610 5.41 -6.11 -23.39
C LEU A 610 4.05 -6.79 -23.65
N PRO A 611 2.92 -6.06 -23.76
CA PRO A 611 1.64 -6.68 -24.10
C PRO A 611 1.67 -7.35 -25.50
N GLU A 612 2.27 -6.70 -26.50
CA GLU A 612 2.41 -7.23 -27.86
C GLU A 612 3.20 -8.56 -27.87
N VAL A 613 4.20 -8.68 -27.00
CA VAL A 613 5.00 -9.92 -26.85
C VAL A 613 4.15 -11.13 -26.41
N PHE A 614 3.02 -10.88 -25.74
CA PHE A 614 2.04 -11.89 -25.34
C PHE A 614 0.78 -11.91 -26.22
N ASP A 615 0.80 -11.25 -27.37
CA ASP A 615 -0.37 -11.07 -28.27
C ASP A 615 -1.58 -10.41 -27.56
N LEU A 616 -1.30 -9.52 -26.63
CA LEU A 616 -2.31 -8.70 -25.95
C LEU A 616 -2.40 -7.30 -26.60
N PRO A 617 -3.54 -6.60 -26.43
CA PRO A 617 -3.65 -5.19 -26.81
C PRO A 617 -2.58 -4.31 -26.13
N SER A 618 -2.32 -3.13 -26.69
CA SER A 618 -1.36 -2.18 -26.12
C SER A 618 -1.72 -1.81 -24.67
N TRP A 619 -0.73 -1.29 -23.92
CA TRP A 619 -0.96 -0.81 -22.56
C TRP A 619 -2.11 0.20 -22.48
N GLU A 620 -2.25 1.08 -23.47
CA GLU A 620 -3.32 2.08 -23.54
C GLU A 620 -4.69 1.40 -23.55
N VAL A 621 -4.91 0.43 -24.45
CA VAL A 621 -6.18 -0.30 -24.56
C VAL A 621 -6.47 -1.10 -23.28
N LEU A 622 -5.46 -1.78 -22.74
CA LEU A 622 -5.60 -2.56 -21.51
C LEU A 622 -5.97 -1.69 -20.30
N LEU A 623 -5.39 -0.50 -20.20
CA LEU A 623 -5.67 0.46 -19.13
C LEU A 623 -7.01 1.17 -19.31
N GLU A 624 -7.46 1.39 -20.54
CA GLU A 624 -8.82 1.90 -20.81
C GLU A 624 -9.88 0.88 -20.40
N GLN A 625 -9.71 -0.40 -20.78
CA GLN A 625 -10.58 -1.49 -20.34
C GLN A 625 -10.62 -1.65 -18.81
N ALA A 626 -9.53 -1.29 -18.12
CA ALA A 626 -9.47 -1.31 -16.66
C ALA A 626 -10.27 -0.16 -16.01
N LYS A 627 -10.43 0.98 -16.69
CA LYS A 627 -11.17 2.15 -16.20
C LYS A 627 -12.68 2.02 -16.44
N ASP A 628 -13.07 1.37 -17.52
CA ASP A 628 -14.48 1.13 -17.88
C ASP A 628 -14.73 -0.36 -18.12
N PRO A 629 -14.77 -1.17 -17.03
CA PRO A 629 -14.95 -2.62 -17.13
C PRO A 629 -16.32 -3.05 -17.65
N ASP A 630 -17.31 -2.15 -17.71
CA ASP A 630 -18.70 -2.46 -18.01
C ASP A 630 -19.23 -1.70 -19.26
N GLY A 631 -18.39 -0.90 -19.93
CA GLY A 631 -18.70 -0.25 -21.22
C GLY A 631 -19.80 0.81 -21.13
N MET A 632 -19.89 1.52 -20.00
CA MET A 632 -20.96 2.48 -19.74
C MET A 632 -20.46 3.91 -20.05
N LYS A 633 -20.63 4.31 -21.31
CA LYS A 633 -20.64 5.73 -21.72
C LYS A 633 -22.03 6.33 -21.59
#